data_AF-A0A954I6A1-F1
#
_entry.id   AF-A0A954I6A1-F1
#
_cell.length_a   1.000
_cell.length_b   1.000
_cell.length_c   1.000
_cell.angle_alpha   90.00
_cell.angle_beta   90.00
_cell.angle_gamma   90.00
#
_symmetry.space_group_name_H-M   'P 1'
#
loop_
_entity.id
_entity.type
_entity.pdbx_description
1 polymer ?
#
loop_
_entity_poly.entity_id
_entity_poly.type
_entity_poly.pdbx_seq_one_letter_code
_entity_poly.pdbx_strand_id
1 'polypeptide(L)'
;MTQPLRYDPSACDRFIDNVLWEQLESAVERARDETLADVQLLESGGKIPAEKQPLDSGFIRLPERLLAGDDNQLLERIETSAQRLRGEIDKLVVLGIGGSYMGLRALFEALCDPYHNQRSRAERSGV
;
A
#
# COMPACT_ATOMS: atom_id res chain seq x y z
N MET A 1 -9.17 -8.26 19.19
CA MET A 1 -7.81 -8.67 18.77
C MET A 1 -7.87 -8.99 17.30
N THR A 2 -7.18 -8.23 16.46
CA THR A 2 -6.99 -8.56 15.04
C THR A 2 -6.10 -9.80 14.95
N GLN A 3 -6.56 -10.83 14.25
CA GLN A 3 -5.68 -11.95 13.91
C GLN A 3 -4.67 -11.45 12.87
N PRO A 4 -3.36 -11.77 13.01
CA PRO A 4 -2.39 -11.41 11.99
C PRO A 4 -2.72 -12.13 10.68
N LEU A 5 -2.35 -11.49 9.55
CA LEU A 5 -2.39 -12.15 8.25
C LEU A 5 -1.51 -13.41 8.30
N ARG A 6 -2.06 -14.53 7.86
CA ARG A 6 -1.35 -15.81 7.79
C ARG A 6 -1.15 -16.21 6.34
N TYR A 7 0.08 -16.53 5.98
CA TYR A 7 0.42 -17.20 4.73
C TYR A 7 0.32 -18.72 4.93
N ASP A 8 -0.36 -19.42 4.02
CA ASP A 8 -0.51 -20.87 4.02
C ASP A 8 -0.27 -21.41 2.59
N PRO A 9 0.92 -21.97 2.30
CA PRO A 9 1.25 -22.50 0.98
C PRO A 9 0.84 -23.96 0.79
N SER A 10 0.15 -24.60 1.74
CA SER A 10 -0.05 -26.06 1.75
C SER A 10 -0.77 -26.63 0.52
N ALA A 11 -1.56 -25.80 -0.18
CA ALA A 11 -2.16 -26.19 -1.46
C ALA A 11 -1.13 -26.43 -2.57
N CYS A 12 0.04 -25.78 -2.50
CA CYS A 12 1.12 -25.86 -3.47
C CYS A 12 2.04 -27.09 -3.25
N ASP A 13 2.09 -27.66 -2.04
CA ASP A 13 2.99 -28.77 -1.68
C ASP A 13 2.77 -30.02 -2.55
N ARG A 14 1.60 -30.14 -3.18
CA ARG A 14 1.29 -31.23 -4.12
C ARG A 14 2.00 -31.10 -5.47
N PHE A 15 2.48 -29.89 -5.80
CA PHE A 15 2.99 -29.53 -7.12
C PHE A 15 4.41 -28.98 -7.07
N ILE A 16 4.85 -28.47 -5.92
CA ILE A 16 6.18 -27.89 -5.73
C ILE A 16 6.91 -28.73 -4.69
N ASP A 17 7.95 -29.43 -5.14
CA ASP A 17 8.82 -30.23 -4.28
C ASP A 17 9.64 -29.33 -3.34
N ASN A 18 9.92 -29.80 -2.13
CA ASN A 18 10.79 -29.15 -1.14
C ASN A 18 12.17 -28.82 -1.70
N VAL A 19 12.69 -29.64 -2.60
CA VAL A 19 13.98 -29.36 -3.27
C VAL A 19 13.95 -28.04 -4.04
N LEU A 20 12.82 -27.67 -4.66
CA LEU A 20 12.69 -26.39 -5.36
C LEU A 20 12.66 -25.21 -4.40
N TRP A 21 12.01 -25.37 -3.23
CA TRP A 21 12.01 -24.35 -2.18
C TRP A 21 13.42 -24.09 -1.64
N GLU A 22 14.18 -25.15 -1.36
CA GLU A 22 15.58 -25.05 -0.91
C GLU A 22 16.47 -24.36 -1.95
N GLN A 23 16.26 -24.64 -3.25
CA GLN A 23 17.02 -23.99 -4.32
C GLN A 23 16.74 -22.48 -4.43
N LEU A 24 15.56 -22.02 -4.02
CA LEU A 24 15.18 -20.61 -4.06
C LEU A 24 15.70 -19.81 -2.87
N GLU A 25 16.02 -20.45 -1.75
CA GLU A 25 16.39 -19.79 -0.48
C GLU A 25 17.44 -18.70 -0.71
N SER A 26 18.58 -19.07 -1.27
CA SER A 26 19.68 -18.14 -1.52
C SER A 26 19.31 -16.98 -2.46
N ALA A 27 18.43 -17.21 -3.44
CA ALA A 27 17.97 -16.16 -4.34
C ALA A 27 17.02 -15.19 -3.65
N VAL A 28 16.11 -15.70 -2.81
CA VAL A 28 15.17 -14.90 -2.02
C VAL A 28 15.91 -14.07 -0.97
N GLU A 29 16.90 -14.64 -0.30
CA GLU A 29 17.74 -13.90 0.66
C GLU A 29 18.51 -12.75 -0.02
N ARG A 30 19.11 -13.00 -1.19
CA ARG A 30 19.75 -11.92 -1.96
C ARG A 30 18.76 -10.83 -2.35
N ALA A 31 17.55 -11.20 -2.80
CA ALA A 31 16.52 -10.23 -3.16
C ALA A 31 16.06 -9.40 -1.96
N ARG A 32 15.93 -10.03 -0.78
CA ARG A 32 15.66 -9.33 0.49
C ARG A 32 16.76 -8.34 0.81
N ASP A 33 18.01 -8.78 0.79
CA ASP A 33 19.16 -7.95 1.15
C ASP A 33 19.31 -6.76 0.18
N GLU A 34 19.10 -6.99 -1.12
CA GLU A 34 19.05 -5.93 -2.12
C GLU A 34 17.91 -4.94 -1.86
N THR A 35 16.70 -5.42 -1.56
CA THR A 35 15.55 -4.57 -1.24
C THR A 35 15.83 -3.67 -0.04
N LEU A 36 16.45 -4.22 1.02
CA LEU A 36 16.82 -3.46 2.21
C LEU A 36 17.96 -2.46 1.95
N ALA A 37 18.94 -2.85 1.13
CA ALA A 37 20.01 -1.95 0.69
C ALA A 37 19.45 -0.78 -0.14
N ASP A 38 18.43 -1.01 -0.97
CA ASP A 38 17.76 0.03 -1.75
C ASP A 38 17.00 1.03 -0.88
N VAL A 39 16.44 0.59 0.25
CA VAL A 39 15.86 1.51 1.24
C VAL A 39 16.94 2.39 1.86
N GLN A 40 18.05 1.79 2.29
CA GLN A 40 19.18 2.54 2.88
C GLN A 40 19.80 3.52 1.88
N LEU A 41 19.94 3.12 0.62
CA LEU A 41 20.44 3.97 -0.45
C LEU A 41 19.52 5.18 -0.68
N LEU A 42 18.20 4.97 -0.70
CA LEU A 42 17.24 6.06 -0.84
C LEU A 42 17.31 7.02 0.36
N GLU A 43 17.37 6.49 1.58
CA GLU A 43 17.46 7.30 2.82
C GLU A 43 18.80 8.05 2.96
N SER A 44 19.87 7.56 2.31
CA SER A 44 21.18 8.22 2.36
C SER A 44 21.19 9.61 1.71
N GLY A 45 20.21 9.93 0.85
CA GLY A 45 20.18 11.16 0.06
C GLY A 45 21.32 11.28 -0.96
N GLY A 46 22.09 10.20 -1.17
CA GLY A 46 23.22 10.16 -2.08
C GLY A 46 22.82 10.05 -3.56
N LYS A 47 23.84 9.99 -4.43
CA LYS A 47 23.62 9.76 -5.86
C LYS A 47 23.15 8.33 -6.10
N ILE A 48 21.99 8.18 -6.74
CA ILE A 48 21.48 6.89 -7.16
C ILE A 48 22.22 6.41 -8.42
N PRO A 49 22.74 5.16 -8.48
CA PRO A 49 23.33 4.58 -9.68
C PRO A 49 22.36 4.59 -10.86
N ALA A 50 22.87 4.72 -12.09
CA ALA A 50 22.01 4.90 -13.28
C ALA A 50 21.13 3.67 -13.55
N GLU A 51 21.65 2.48 -13.27
CA GLU A 51 20.97 1.20 -13.36
C GLU A 51 19.84 1.03 -12.34
N LYS A 52 19.82 1.83 -11.27
CA LYS A 52 18.80 1.84 -10.22
C LYS A 52 17.87 3.05 -10.30
N GLN A 53 17.82 3.74 -11.44
CA GLN A 53 16.92 4.88 -11.64
C GLN A 53 15.69 4.47 -12.46
N PRO A 54 14.46 4.65 -11.96
CA PRO A 54 14.11 5.18 -10.64
C PRO A 54 14.36 4.17 -9.51
N LEU A 55 14.68 4.68 -8.31
CA LEU A 55 14.82 3.86 -7.10
C LEU A 55 13.48 3.84 -6.35
N ASP A 56 12.71 2.77 -6.54
CA ASP A 56 11.32 2.68 -6.10
C ASP A 56 11.14 2.00 -4.73
N SER A 57 12.08 2.19 -3.79
CA SER A 57 12.02 1.61 -2.43
C SER A 57 11.26 2.46 -1.40
N GLY A 58 10.81 3.66 -1.79
CA GLY A 58 10.27 4.66 -0.87
C GLY A 58 8.99 4.24 -0.13
N PHE A 59 8.18 3.35 -0.73
CA PHE A 59 6.93 2.89 -0.12
C PHE A 59 7.16 2.03 1.14
N ILE A 60 8.35 1.45 1.33
CA ILE A 60 8.65 0.55 2.46
C ILE A 60 8.66 1.32 3.78
N ARG A 61 9.25 2.52 3.80
CA ARG A 61 9.36 3.38 4.99
C ARG A 61 8.21 4.39 5.09
N LEU A 62 7.38 4.49 4.05
CA LEU A 62 6.27 5.43 3.98
C LEU A 62 5.29 5.32 5.17
N PRO A 63 4.86 4.11 5.63
CA PRO A 63 3.93 4.03 6.76
C PRO A 63 4.50 4.64 8.04
N GLU A 64 5.76 4.33 8.36
CA GLU A 64 6.43 4.88 9.56
C GLU A 64 6.57 6.39 9.47
N ARG A 65 7.04 6.91 8.33
CA ARG A 65 7.21 8.35 8.10
C ARG A 65 5.90 9.13 8.14
N LEU A 66 4.83 8.58 7.54
CA LEU A 66 3.51 9.19 7.58
C LEU A 66 2.98 9.29 9.01
N LEU A 67 3.19 8.26 9.83
CA LEU A 67 2.76 8.24 11.23
C LEU A 67 3.63 9.12 12.13
N ALA A 68 4.93 9.27 11.81
CA ALA A 68 5.83 10.19 12.51
C ALA A 68 5.58 11.66 12.15
N GLY A 69 4.92 11.93 11.01
CA GLY A 69 4.60 13.29 10.54
C GLY A 69 5.72 13.95 9.73
N ASP A 70 6.74 13.19 9.32
CA ASP A 70 7.94 13.65 8.62
C ASP A 70 7.60 14.34 7.27
N ASP A 71 6.49 13.94 6.64
CA ASP A 71 6.04 14.46 5.35
C ASP A 71 5.15 15.70 5.48
N ASN A 72 5.56 16.70 6.27
CA ASN A 72 4.80 17.92 6.53
C ASN A 72 3.37 17.62 7.01
N GLN A 73 3.22 16.67 7.94
CA GLN A 73 1.91 16.25 8.46
C GLN A 73 0.94 15.83 7.33
N LEU A 74 1.45 15.12 6.30
CA LEU A 74 0.64 14.73 5.14
C LEU A 74 -0.63 13.95 5.53
N LEU A 75 -0.54 13.04 6.50
CA LEU A 75 -1.70 12.29 6.97
C LEU A 75 -2.79 13.22 7.53
N GLU A 76 -2.44 14.14 8.43
CA GLU A 76 -3.37 15.12 9.00
C GLU A 76 -4.00 16.01 7.91
N ARG A 77 -3.21 16.41 6.90
CA ARG A 77 -3.70 17.21 5.77
C ARG A 77 -4.68 16.43 4.89
N ILE A 78 -4.44 15.13 4.66
CA ILE A 78 -5.37 14.24 3.97
C ILE A 78 -6.67 14.12 4.77
N GLU A 79 -6.59 13.87 6.07
CA GLU A 79 -7.75 13.74 6.95
C GLU A 79 -8.58 15.04 6.99
N THR A 80 -7.92 16.20 7.15
CA THR A 80 -8.55 17.52 7.13
C THR A 80 -9.28 17.76 5.80
N SER A 81 -8.62 17.44 4.68
CA SER A 81 -9.22 17.58 3.34
C SER A 81 -10.43 16.66 3.17
N ALA A 82 -10.33 15.41 3.64
CA ALA A 82 -11.41 14.44 3.57
C ALA A 82 -12.64 14.87 4.42
N GLN A 83 -12.41 15.40 5.63
CA GLN A 83 -13.46 15.95 6.48
C GLN A 83 -14.17 17.12 5.81
N ARG A 84 -13.40 18.07 5.24
CA ARG A 84 -13.94 19.21 4.51
C ARG A 84 -14.80 18.76 3.33
N LEU A 85 -14.27 17.86 2.49
CA LEU A 85 -15.00 17.34 1.33
C LEU A 85 -16.29 16.63 1.75
N ARG A 86 -16.27 15.81 2.79
CA ARG A 86 -17.48 15.14 3.31
C ARG A 86 -18.58 16.13 3.71
N GLY A 87 -18.21 17.32 4.19
CA GLY A 87 -19.16 18.39 4.52
C GLY A 87 -19.71 19.12 3.30
N GLU A 88 -18.90 19.29 2.26
CA GLU A 88 -19.19 20.13 1.09
C GLU A 88 -19.83 19.37 -0.08
N ILE A 89 -19.57 18.06 -0.23
CA ILE A 89 -20.01 17.28 -1.39
C ILE A 89 -20.71 15.97 -1.00
N ASP A 90 -21.69 15.55 -1.81
CA ASP A 90 -22.37 14.25 -1.68
C ASP A 90 -21.67 13.15 -2.52
N LYS A 91 -20.94 13.54 -3.57
CA LYS A 91 -20.30 12.61 -4.52
C LYS A 91 -18.92 13.10 -4.91
N LEU A 92 -17.94 12.20 -4.87
CA LEU A 92 -16.58 12.42 -5.35
C LEU A 92 -16.32 11.57 -6.60
N VAL A 93 -15.94 12.20 -7.70
CA VAL A 93 -15.52 11.52 -8.94
C VAL A 93 -14.01 11.58 -9.03
N VAL A 94 -13.36 10.41 -9.03
CA VAL A 94 -11.91 10.28 -9.17
C VAL A 94 -11.57 9.95 -10.62
N LEU A 95 -10.80 10.82 -11.27
CA LEU A 95 -10.31 10.63 -12.64
C LEU A 95 -8.87 10.15 -12.59
N GLY A 96 -8.65 8.84 -12.75
CA GLY A 96 -7.33 8.21 -12.68
C GLY A 96 -7.29 6.86 -13.41
N ILE A 97 -6.09 6.32 -13.63
CA ILE A 97 -5.87 5.03 -14.28
C ILE A 97 -4.65 4.33 -13.67
N GLY A 98 -4.61 2.99 -13.75
CA GLY A 98 -3.53 2.19 -13.18
C GLY A 98 -3.39 2.44 -11.67
N GLY A 99 -2.17 2.76 -11.22
CA GLY A 99 -1.89 3.01 -9.80
C GLY A 99 -2.70 4.15 -9.18
N SER A 100 -3.10 5.17 -9.97
CA SER A 100 -3.90 6.30 -9.46
C SER A 100 -5.40 6.01 -9.35
N TYR A 101 -5.84 4.79 -9.70
CA TYR A 101 -7.24 4.35 -9.59
C TYR A 101 -7.39 3.06 -8.77
N MET A 102 -6.60 2.03 -9.08
CA MET A 102 -6.83 0.68 -8.58
C MET A 102 -6.72 0.57 -7.06
N GLY A 103 -5.78 1.28 -6.44
CA GLY A 103 -5.64 1.28 -4.97
C GLY A 103 -6.87 1.84 -4.27
N LEU A 104 -7.38 2.98 -4.75
CA LEU A 104 -8.59 3.60 -4.20
C LEU A 104 -9.81 2.71 -4.43
N ARG A 105 -9.96 2.14 -5.63
CA ARG A 105 -11.09 1.25 -5.96
C ARG A 105 -11.09 0.00 -5.09
N ALA A 106 -9.92 -0.65 -4.92
CA ALA A 106 -9.78 -1.84 -4.10
C ALA A 106 -10.14 -1.57 -2.63
N LEU A 107 -9.66 -0.47 -2.05
CA LEU A 107 -10.02 -0.08 -0.68
C LEU A 107 -11.51 0.22 -0.55
N PHE A 108 -12.09 0.96 -1.50
CA PHE A 108 -13.50 1.29 -1.47
C PHE A 108 -14.39 0.04 -1.54
N GLU A 109 -14.14 -0.86 -2.50
CA GLU A 109 -14.93 -2.09 -2.64
C GLU A 109 -14.75 -3.08 -1.49
N ALA A 110 -13.55 -3.18 -0.91
CA ALA A 110 -13.28 -4.11 0.18
C ALA A 110 -13.84 -3.64 1.53
N LEU A 111 -13.91 -2.31 1.76
CA LEU A 111 -14.22 -1.74 3.07
C LEU A 111 -15.60 -1.08 3.15
N CYS A 112 -16.21 -0.70 2.03
CA CYS A 112 -17.54 -0.10 2.00
C CYS A 112 -18.62 -1.14 1.71
N ASP A 113 -19.87 -0.77 2.02
CA ASP A 113 -21.03 -1.55 1.63
C ASP A 113 -21.11 -1.72 0.10
N PRO A 114 -21.43 -2.91 -0.44
CA PRO A 114 -21.53 -3.13 -1.88
C PRO A 114 -22.52 -2.19 -2.59
N TYR A 115 -23.51 -1.67 -1.85
CA TYR A 115 -24.50 -0.72 -2.34
C TYR A 115 -24.30 0.69 -1.80
N HIS A 116 -23.08 1.04 -1.37
CA HIS A 116 -22.76 2.36 -0.79
C HIS A 116 -23.34 3.50 -1.66
N ASN A 117 -23.10 3.49 -2.97
CA ASN A 117 -23.55 4.57 -3.86
C ASN A 117 -25.07 4.57 -4.17
N GLN A 118 -25.81 3.53 -3.78
CA GLN A 118 -27.28 3.48 -3.89
C GLN A 118 -27.98 3.92 -2.61
N ARG A 119 -27.24 4.05 -1.50
CA ARG A 119 -27.77 4.45 -0.20
C ARG A 119 -27.87 5.96 -0.07
N SER A 120 -28.85 6.40 0.71
CA SER A 120 -28.94 7.80 1.14
C SER A 120 -27.70 8.19 1.97
N ARG A 121 -27.42 9.49 2.04
CA ARG A 121 -26.34 10.03 2.87
C ARG A 121 -26.48 9.65 4.35
N ALA A 122 -27.71 9.56 4.86
CA ALA A 122 -27.96 9.14 6.23
C ALA A 122 -27.54 7.67 6.46
N GLU A 123 -27.86 6.78 5.53
CA GLU A 123 -27.50 5.35 5.58
C GLU A 123 -26.00 5.09 5.38
N ARG A 124 -25.27 6.08 4.86
CA ARG A 124 -23.81 6.09 4.74
C ARG A 124 -23.10 6.81 5.90
N SER A 125 -23.81 7.07 7.00
CA SER A 125 -23.26 7.75 8.19
C SER A 125 -22.76 9.17 7.90
N GLY A 126 -23.45 9.90 7.03
CA GLY A 126 -23.12 11.29 6.68
C GLY A 126 -22.03 11.43 5.61
N VAL A 127 -21.45 10.31 5.17
CA VAL A 127 -20.61 10.22 3.97
C VAL A 127 -21.50 10.20 2.75
#